data_AF-A0A9E3SVJ9-F1
#
_entry.id   AF-A0A9E3SVJ9-F1
#
_cell.length_a   1.000
_cell.length_b   1.000
_cell.length_c   1.000
_cell.angle_alpha   90.00
_cell.angle_beta   90.00
_cell.angle_gamma   90.00
#
_symmetry.space_group_name_H-M   'P 1'
#
loop_
_entity.id
_entity.type
_entity.pdbx_description
1 polymer ?
#
loop_
_entity_poly.entity_id
_entity_poly.type
_entity_poly.pdbx_seq_one_letter_code
_entity_poly.pdbx_strand_id
1 'polypeptide(L)'
;MIDLLPFAPYFRNGLLYFPEKTIQELLAVGLDSQIARRAARGLSLDDSASLEKLSCAIDTLLSQIDASSPYFAALASDDAYFMLTGKPLMA
;
A
#
# COMPACT_ATOMS: atom_id res chain seq x y z
N MET A 1 12.82 9.54 15.19
CA MET A 1 11.43 9.27 14.74
C MET A 1 11.46 9.31 13.23
N ILE A 2 11.24 8.18 12.56
CA ILE A 2 11.23 8.13 11.09
C ILE A 2 9.91 8.73 10.62
N ASP A 3 9.95 9.67 9.69
CA ASP A 3 8.73 10.20 9.09
C ASP A 3 8.17 9.17 8.10
N LEU A 4 7.00 8.62 8.43
CA LEU A 4 6.33 7.57 7.66
C LEU A 4 5.35 8.12 6.63
N LEU A 5 4.99 9.42 6.72
CA LEU A 5 4.08 10.09 5.79
C LEU A 5 4.45 9.95 4.29
N PRO A 6 5.73 10.01 3.89
CA PRO A 6 6.08 9.85 2.47
C PRO A 6 5.96 8.42 1.95
N PHE A 7 5.62 7.45 2.81
CA PHE A 7 5.50 6.02 2.48
C PHE A 7 4.12 5.45 2.78
N ALA A 8 3.38 6.05 3.71
CA ALA A 8 2.08 5.57 4.16
C ALA A 8 0.95 5.90 3.16
N PRO A 9 0.08 4.93 2.84
CA PRO A 9 -1.15 5.23 2.12
C PRO A 9 -2.06 6.13 2.97
N TYR A 10 -2.90 6.92 2.29
CA TYR A 10 -3.77 7.89 2.95
C TYR A 10 -5.12 8.02 2.24
N PHE A 11 -6.15 8.40 2.99
CA PHE A 11 -7.47 8.67 2.45
C PHE A 11 -7.70 10.14 2.18
N ARG A 12 -8.25 10.44 1.02
CA ARG A 12 -8.69 11.79 0.66
C ARG A 12 -9.90 11.72 -0.24
N ASN A 13 -10.95 12.48 0.06
CA ASN A 13 -12.16 12.57 -0.77
C ASN A 13 -12.79 11.20 -1.11
N GLY A 14 -12.77 10.24 -0.18
CA GLY A 14 -13.31 8.89 -0.38
C GLY A 14 -12.46 7.96 -1.24
N LEU A 15 -11.24 8.36 -1.60
CA LEU A 15 -10.31 7.55 -2.37
C LEU A 15 -9.05 7.24 -1.54
N LEU A 16 -8.49 6.06 -1.79
CA LEU A 16 -7.24 5.57 -1.24
C LEU A 16 -6.08 6.00 -2.14
N TYR A 17 -5.16 6.76 -1.58
CA TYR A 17 -3.97 7.25 -2.28
C TYR A 17 -2.72 6.57 -1.74
N PHE A 18 -1.77 6.35 -2.64
CA PHE A 18 -0.44 5.89 -2.30
C PHE A 18 0.61 6.94 -2.67
N PRO A 19 1.59 7.19 -1.80
CA PRO A 19 2.75 7.99 -2.14
C PRO A 19 3.51 7.41 -3.34
N GLU A 20 4.11 8.27 -4.14
CA GLU A 20 4.84 7.89 -5.35
C GLU A 20 6.00 6.91 -5.06
N LYS A 21 6.68 7.07 -3.93
CA LYS A 21 7.76 6.15 -3.51
C LYS A 21 7.22 4.73 -3.29
N THR A 22 6.11 4.60 -2.59
CA THR A 22 5.46 3.31 -2.34
C THR A 22 4.97 2.67 -3.63
N ILE A 23 4.44 3.48 -4.56
CA ILE A 23 4.04 3.01 -5.89
C ILE A 23 5.23 2.41 -6.66
N GLN A 24 6.40 3.05 -6.60
CA GLN A 24 7.61 2.56 -7.27
C GLN A 24 8.07 1.20 -6.72
N GLU A 25 8.06 1.03 -5.40
CA GLU A 25 8.37 -0.27 -4.79
C GLU A 25 7.33 -1.34 -5.16
N LEU A 26 6.05 -0.99 -5.16
CA LEU A 26 4.98 -1.91 -5.56
C LEU A 26 5.11 -2.35 -7.03
N LEU A 27 5.50 -1.44 -7.92
CA LEU A 27 5.82 -1.77 -9.31
C LEU A 27 7.02 -2.72 -9.41
N ALA A 28 8.05 -2.53 -8.59
CA ALA A 28 9.24 -3.37 -8.58
C ALA A 28 8.94 -4.82 -8.16
N VAL A 29 7.94 -5.02 -7.30
CA VAL A 29 7.49 -6.37 -6.88
C VAL A 29 6.38 -6.95 -7.76
N GLY A 30 6.03 -6.30 -8.87
CA GLY A 30 5.13 -6.84 -9.89
C GLY A 30 3.70 -6.30 -9.88
N LEU A 31 3.42 -5.18 -9.20
CA LEU A 31 2.13 -4.51 -9.35
C LEU A 31 1.91 -4.05 -10.80
N ASP A 32 0.69 -4.24 -11.30
CA ASP A 32 0.32 -3.78 -12.63
C ASP A 32 0.42 -2.24 -12.75
N SER A 33 1.00 -1.77 -13.87
CA SER A 33 1.24 -0.35 -14.12
C SER A 33 -0.03 0.51 -14.24
N GLN A 34 -1.17 -0.07 -14.61
CA GLN A 34 -2.44 0.65 -14.62
C GLN A 34 -2.95 0.81 -13.19
N ILE A 35 -2.87 -0.24 -12.37
CA ILE A 35 -3.29 -0.20 -10.96
C ILE A 35 -2.42 0.76 -10.16
N ALA A 36 -1.10 0.73 -10.35
CA ALA A 36 -0.18 1.71 -9.80
C ALA A 36 -0.61 3.14 -10.13
N ARG A 37 -0.85 3.46 -11.41
CA ARG A 37 -1.31 4.80 -11.81
C ARG A 37 -2.64 5.21 -11.16
N ARG A 38 -3.55 4.26 -10.94
CA ARG A 38 -4.83 4.51 -10.27
C ARG A 38 -4.64 4.76 -8.78
N ALA A 39 -3.82 3.97 -8.11
CA ALA A 39 -3.47 4.15 -6.69
C ALA A 39 -2.75 5.48 -6.42
N ALA A 40 -1.90 5.95 -7.34
CA ALA A 40 -1.30 7.28 -7.26
C ALA A 40 -2.31 8.42 -7.45
N ARG A 41 -3.39 8.19 -8.21
CA ARG A 41 -4.44 9.18 -8.50
C ARG A 41 -5.66 9.09 -7.58
N GLY A 42 -5.69 8.11 -6.69
CA GLY A 42 -6.83 7.79 -5.85
C GLY A 42 -7.60 6.59 -6.40
N LEU A 43 -7.57 5.50 -5.65
CA LEU A 43 -8.31 4.27 -5.93
C LEU A 43 -9.60 4.24 -5.10
N SER A 44 -10.71 3.85 -5.71
CA SER A 44 -11.96 3.64 -4.97
C SER A 44 -11.87 2.35 -4.15
N LEU A 45 -12.43 2.38 -2.94
CA LEU A 45 -12.58 1.18 -2.11
C LEU A 45 -13.60 0.17 -2.68
N ASP A 46 -14.44 0.61 -3.60
CA ASP A 46 -15.40 -0.29 -4.28
C ASP A 46 -14.72 -1.12 -5.39
N ASP A 47 -13.50 -0.79 -5.79
CA ASP A 47 -12.75 -1.54 -6.79
C ASP A 47 -11.97 -2.70 -6.17
N SER A 48 -12.72 -3.72 -5.72
CA SER A 48 -12.18 -4.92 -5.08
C SER A 48 -11.11 -5.61 -5.93
N ALA A 49 -11.29 -5.70 -7.24
CA ALA A 49 -10.33 -6.35 -8.14
C ALA A 49 -8.96 -5.64 -8.15
N SER A 50 -8.96 -4.31 -8.08
CA SER A 50 -7.71 -3.54 -8.00
C SER A 50 -7.10 -3.61 -6.61
N LEU A 51 -7.93 -3.56 -5.57
CA LEU A 51 -7.48 -3.67 -4.18
C LEU A 51 -6.87 -5.04 -3.88
N GLU A 52 -7.42 -6.13 -4.40
CA GLU A 52 -6.86 -7.48 -4.25
C GLU A 52 -5.46 -7.58 -4.85
N LYS A 53 -5.27 -7.05 -6.07
CA LYS A 53 -3.95 -7.00 -6.71
C LYS A 53 -2.96 -6.13 -5.94
N LEU A 54 -3.45 -5.04 -5.36
CA LEU A 54 -2.66 -4.16 -4.50
C LEU A 54 -2.25 -4.85 -3.21
N SER A 55 -3.18 -5.53 -2.53
CA SER A 55 -2.93 -6.34 -1.34
C SER A 55 -1.85 -7.39 -1.63
N CYS A 56 -1.98 -8.12 -2.75
CA CYS A 56 -0.98 -9.12 -3.14
C CYS A 56 0.40 -8.51 -3.37
N ALA A 57 0.49 -7.34 -4.01
CA ALA A 57 1.75 -6.63 -4.19
C ALA A 57 2.33 -6.12 -2.86
N ILE A 58 1.48 -5.65 -1.93
CA ILE A 58 1.89 -5.21 -0.60
C ILE A 58 2.44 -6.39 0.21
N ASP A 59 1.73 -7.52 0.23
CA ASP A 59 2.19 -8.73 0.93
C ASP A 59 3.52 -9.22 0.35
N THR A 60 3.65 -9.18 -0.98
CA THR A 60 4.91 -9.52 -1.68
C THR A 60 6.03 -8.57 -1.26
N LEU A 61 5.78 -7.25 -1.25
CA LEU A 61 6.78 -6.26 -0.81
C LEU A 61 7.18 -6.48 0.64
N LEU A 62 6.21 -6.65 1.54
CA LEU A 62 6.44 -6.90 2.97
C LEU A 62 7.26 -8.18 3.21
N SER A 63 7.07 -9.23 2.39
CA SER A 63 7.88 -10.46 2.48
C SER A 63 9.33 -10.31 2.02
N GLN A 64 9.64 -9.28 1.23
CA GLN A 64 10.97 -9.06 0.65
C GLN A 64 11.80 -8.01 1.41
N ILE A 65 11.15 -7.12 2.17
CA ILE A 65 11.81 -6.06 2.92
C ILE A 65 12.00 -6.43 4.39
N ASP A 66 13.07 -5.91 5.00
CA ASP A 66 13.33 -6.07 6.42
C ASP A 66 12.32 -5.25 7.26
N ALA A 67 11.98 -5.74 8.46
CA ALA A 67 11.09 -5.05 9.39
C ALA A 67 11.59 -3.66 9.83
N SER A 68 12.89 -3.41 9.71
CA SER A 68 13.51 -2.10 9.95
C SER A 68 13.26 -1.09 8.83
N SER A 69 12.71 -1.52 7.68
CA SER A 69 12.42 -0.66 6.53
C SER A 69 11.27 0.33 6.84
N PRO A 70 11.39 1.60 6.42
CA PRO A 70 10.29 2.56 6.55
C PRO A 70 9.04 2.13 5.78
N TYR A 71 9.18 1.39 4.69
CA TYR A 71 8.05 0.84 3.94
C TYR A 71 7.31 -0.23 4.75
N PHE A 72 8.05 -1.06 5.51
CA PHE A 72 7.44 -2.06 6.38
C PHE A 72 6.62 -1.38 7.47
N ALA A 73 7.22 -0.42 8.19
CA ALA A 73 6.51 0.33 9.23
C ALA A 73 5.29 1.10 8.70
N ALA A 74 5.36 1.64 7.48
CA ALA A 74 4.26 2.40 6.87
C ALA A 74 3.10 1.50 6.40
N LEU A 75 3.42 0.37 5.76
CA LEU A 75 2.42 -0.53 5.15
C LEU A 75 1.87 -1.59 6.11
N ALA A 76 2.68 -2.02 7.08
CA ALA A 76 2.29 -2.98 8.12
C ALA A 76 1.75 -2.29 9.38
N SER A 77 1.59 -0.96 9.38
CA SER A 77 0.84 -0.30 10.46
C SER A 77 -0.61 -0.82 10.43
N ASP A 78 -1.19 -1.15 11.59
CA ASP A 78 -2.54 -1.75 11.67
C ASP A 78 -3.58 -0.97 10.88
N ASP A 79 -3.54 0.37 10.96
CA ASP A 79 -4.44 1.25 10.21
C ASP A 79 -4.22 1.11 8.70
N ALA A 80 -2.97 1.13 8.22
CA ALA A 80 -2.68 0.96 6.80
C ALA A 80 -3.06 -0.45 6.33
N TYR A 81 -2.64 -1.50 7.03
CA TYR A 81 -2.92 -2.87 6.59
C TYR A 81 -4.42 -3.16 6.56
N PHE A 82 -5.17 -2.70 7.56
CA PHE A 82 -6.62 -2.82 7.59
C PHE A 82 -7.28 -2.03 6.45
N MET A 83 -6.84 -0.80 6.21
CA MET A 83 -7.31 0.02 5.10
C MET A 83 -7.07 -0.61 3.72
N LEU A 84 -6.00 -1.38 3.57
CA LEU A 84 -5.56 -1.96 2.30
C LEU A 84 -6.15 -3.34 2.02
N THR A 85 -6.33 -4.14 3.06
CA THR A 85 -6.69 -5.56 2.93
C THR A 85 -8.06 -5.89 3.51
N GLY A 86 -8.65 -4.97 4.29
CA GLY A 86 -9.84 -5.23 5.09
C GLY A 86 -9.61 -6.25 6.21
N LYS A 87 -8.35 -6.60 6.50
CA LYS A 87 -7.96 -7.60 7.50
C LYS A 87 -7.12 -6.95 8.61
N PRO A 88 -7.28 -7.38 9.87
CA PRO A 88 -6.32 -7.02 10.90
C PRO A 88 -4.96 -7.63 10.57
N LEU A 89 -3.87 -6.93 10.89
CA LEU A 89 -2.53 -7.50 10.81
C LEU A 89 -2.47 -8.65 11.83
N MET A 90 -2.35 -9.90 11.38
CA MET A 90 -2.18 -11.02 12.31
C MET A 90 -0.75 -10.98 12.87
N ALA A 91 -0.64 -10.72 14.17
CA ALA A 91 0.58 -10.76 14.97
C ALA A 91 1.19 -12.17 15.05
#